data_AF-A0A1Y1V0S1-F1
#
_entry.id   AF-A0A1Y1V0S1-F1
#
_cell.length_a   1.000
_cell.length_b   1.000
_cell.length_c   1.000
_cell.angle_alpha   90.00
_cell.angle_beta   90.00
_cell.angle_gamma   90.00
#
_symmetry.space_group_name_H-M   'P 1'
#
loop_
_entity.id
_entity.type
_entity.pdbx_description
1 polymer ?
#
loop_
_entity_poly.entity_id
_entity_poly.type
_entity_poly.pdbx_seq_one_letter_code
_entity_poly.pdbx_strand_id
1 'polypeptide(L)'
;MRRILYNILLIISSVIANNLNLNIKREINSTFKYKNEIANVLQSLGFDSNIILTNASEQCLTSIENTYDCFQSVNTLFQVTNTNPQNFEEICNIYNSQSCDYFRNTVVSGNSGCVNQYDQMYFSLNFDMSIFYYVSTCTKNSKNEYCPAVGFYRNILSNDISNVTDFNKVEITNQSCNDNNCIDQMKKIIALTSSVSKVFELTFTLSGETQESLNQIKNALDVVAMDNVIKSCNNNHNNNVISNAMAINISLVFTIIIMMFSFLFFF
;
A
#
# COMPACT_ATOMS: atom_id res chain seq x y z
N MET A 1 -12.99 5.22 -17.27
CA MET A 1 -12.22 5.94 -16.22
C MET A 1 -13.01 6.24 -14.94
N ARG A 2 -13.99 7.17 -14.87
CA ARG A 2 -14.72 7.44 -13.59
C ARG A 2 -15.37 6.21 -12.93
N ARG A 3 -15.71 5.17 -13.72
CA ARG A 3 -16.21 3.88 -13.21
C ARG A 3 -15.12 2.87 -12.82
N ILE A 4 -13.83 3.11 -13.10
CA ILE A 4 -12.75 2.13 -12.91
C ILE A 4 -12.44 1.91 -11.43
N LEU A 5 -11.81 2.89 -10.75
CA LEU A 5 -11.49 2.79 -9.32
C LEU A 5 -12.74 2.41 -8.51
N TYR A 6 -13.85 3.03 -8.89
CA TYR A 6 -15.15 2.84 -8.29
C TYR A 6 -15.64 1.39 -8.36
N ASN A 7 -15.58 0.77 -9.53
CA ASN A 7 -15.92 -0.63 -9.69
C ASN A 7 -14.84 -1.56 -9.13
N ILE A 8 -13.58 -1.15 -8.96
CA ILE A 8 -12.51 -2.06 -8.55
C ILE A 8 -12.64 -2.50 -7.08
N LEU A 9 -13.05 -1.59 -6.19
CA LEU A 9 -13.47 -1.94 -4.82
C LEU A 9 -14.80 -2.74 -4.78
N LEU A 10 -15.46 -2.92 -5.93
CA LEU A 10 -16.68 -3.71 -6.13
C LEU A 10 -16.49 -4.92 -7.07
N ILE A 11 -15.27 -5.16 -7.61
CA ILE A 11 -14.97 -6.21 -8.61
C ILE A 11 -13.76 -7.06 -8.19
N ILE A 12 -13.34 -6.97 -6.94
CA ILE A 12 -12.97 -8.21 -6.20
C ILE A 12 -14.28 -9.01 -5.96
N SER A 13 -15.03 -9.23 -7.07
CA SER A 13 -16.40 -9.70 -7.25
C SER A 13 -16.66 -10.24 -8.71
N SER A 14 -15.61 -10.72 -9.45
CA SER A 14 -15.57 -11.77 -10.52
C SER A 14 -14.11 -12.17 -10.88
N VAL A 15 -13.68 -13.38 -11.33
CA VAL A 15 -14.34 -14.67 -11.71
C VAL A 15 -13.37 -15.91 -11.57
N ILE A 16 -13.84 -17.17 -11.39
CA ILE A 16 -13.17 -18.53 -11.60
C ILE A 16 -12.13 -19.09 -10.57
N ALA A 17 -11.94 -20.42 -10.33
CA ALA A 17 -12.79 -21.57 -9.95
C ALA A 17 -12.08 -22.96 -10.10
N ASN A 18 -11.80 -23.72 -9.01
CA ASN A 18 -11.94 -25.21 -8.94
C ASN A 18 -11.60 -25.85 -7.56
N ASN A 19 -12.26 -27.00 -7.30
CA ASN A 19 -12.07 -28.09 -6.29
C ASN A 19 -10.76 -28.16 -5.46
N LEU A 20 -10.72 -28.66 -4.19
CA LEU A 20 -11.43 -29.84 -3.66
C LEU A 20 -11.42 -29.93 -2.10
N ASN A 21 -12.42 -30.64 -1.52
CA ASN A 21 -12.48 -31.21 -0.16
C ASN A 21 -12.73 -30.24 1.03
N LEU A 22 -13.64 -30.60 1.96
CA LEU A 22 -14.36 -29.60 2.79
C LEU A 22 -14.83 -30.02 4.21
N ASN A 23 -14.53 -31.23 4.69
CA ASN A 23 -15.27 -31.83 5.83
C ASN A 23 -14.74 -31.56 7.26
N ILE A 24 -13.69 -30.76 7.48
CA ILE A 24 -13.07 -30.59 8.82
C ILE A 24 -13.24 -29.19 9.43
N LYS A 25 -13.27 -28.11 8.64
CA LYS A 25 -13.26 -26.72 9.17
C LYS A 25 -14.66 -26.09 9.33
N ARG A 26 -15.70 -26.91 9.50
CA ARG A 26 -17.12 -26.47 9.41
C ARG A 26 -17.66 -25.77 10.67
N GLU A 27 -17.03 -25.99 11.83
CA GLU A 27 -17.48 -25.47 13.14
C GLU A 27 -17.02 -24.03 13.40
N ILE A 28 -15.74 -23.72 13.14
CA ILE A 28 -15.15 -22.37 13.31
C ILE A 28 -15.83 -21.35 12.37
N ASN A 29 -16.29 -21.80 11.20
CA ASN A 29 -16.96 -20.97 10.20
C ASN A 29 -18.43 -20.62 10.57
N SER A 30 -18.72 -20.44 11.86
CA SER A 30 -20.05 -20.10 12.41
C SER A 30 -20.10 -18.77 13.16
N THR A 31 -18.96 -18.21 13.56
CA THR A 31 -18.85 -16.97 14.34
C THR A 31 -18.42 -15.74 13.56
N PHE A 32 -17.85 -15.89 12.36
CA PHE A 32 -17.40 -14.77 11.53
C PHE A 32 -18.57 -13.86 11.11
N LYS A 33 -18.53 -12.59 11.56
CA LYS A 33 -19.67 -11.65 11.50
C LYS A 33 -20.14 -11.33 10.09
N TYR A 34 -19.21 -11.07 9.17
CA TYR A 34 -19.52 -10.58 7.81
C TYR A 34 -19.55 -11.70 6.76
N LYS A 35 -19.92 -12.92 7.18
CA LYS A 35 -19.86 -14.12 6.35
C LYS A 35 -20.73 -14.02 5.10
N ASN A 36 -21.92 -13.43 5.21
CA ASN A 36 -22.88 -13.38 4.10
C ASN A 36 -22.48 -12.31 3.08
N GLU A 37 -22.00 -11.16 3.56
CA GLU A 37 -21.53 -10.03 2.78
C GLU A 37 -20.34 -10.46 1.92
N ILE A 38 -19.36 -11.14 2.53
CA ILE A 38 -18.21 -11.68 1.81
C ILE A 38 -18.60 -12.89 0.96
N ALA A 39 -19.53 -13.75 1.39
CA ALA A 39 -20.00 -14.84 0.53
C ALA A 39 -20.69 -14.32 -0.74
N ASN A 40 -21.49 -13.26 -0.64
CA ASN A 40 -22.12 -12.61 -1.80
C ASN A 40 -21.07 -12.04 -2.76
N VAL A 41 -20.08 -11.32 -2.22
CA VAL A 41 -18.94 -10.79 -2.98
C VAL A 41 -18.12 -11.92 -3.61
N LEU A 42 -17.89 -13.03 -2.90
CA LEU A 42 -17.20 -14.23 -3.40
C LEU A 42 -18.04 -15.00 -4.46
N GLN A 43 -19.37 -14.89 -4.44
CA GLN A 43 -20.27 -15.53 -5.41
C GLN A 43 -20.45 -14.71 -6.68
N SER A 44 -20.51 -13.38 -6.61
CA SER A 44 -20.29 -12.57 -7.82
C SER A 44 -18.87 -12.78 -8.33
N LEU A 45 -17.90 -13.04 -7.44
CA LEU A 45 -16.54 -13.54 -7.77
C LEU A 45 -16.50 -14.83 -8.58
N GLY A 46 -17.64 -15.47 -8.90
CA GLY A 46 -17.67 -16.76 -9.59
C GLY A 46 -16.82 -17.83 -8.90
N PHE A 47 -16.53 -17.62 -7.61
CA PHE A 47 -15.76 -18.50 -6.76
C PHE A 47 -16.72 -19.28 -5.87
N ASP A 48 -16.29 -20.46 -5.42
CA ASP A 48 -17.00 -21.14 -4.35
C ASP A 48 -16.68 -20.46 -3.01
N SER A 49 -17.55 -19.54 -2.62
CA SER A 49 -17.50 -18.86 -1.31
C SER A 49 -17.42 -19.81 -0.11
N ASN A 50 -17.97 -21.03 -0.21
CA ASN A 50 -17.92 -22.00 0.88
C ASN A 50 -16.55 -22.68 0.95
N ILE A 51 -15.95 -23.05 -0.19
CA ILE A 51 -14.56 -23.53 -0.22
C ILE A 51 -13.64 -22.41 0.29
N ILE A 52 -13.83 -21.16 -0.15
CA ILE A 52 -12.94 -20.05 0.25
C ILE A 52 -13.03 -19.74 1.74
N LEU A 53 -14.23 -19.41 2.26
CA LEU A 53 -14.40 -19.02 3.66
C LEU A 53 -14.09 -20.17 4.62
N THR A 54 -14.18 -21.42 4.17
CA THR A 54 -13.80 -22.59 4.99
C THR A 54 -12.31 -22.90 4.92
N ASN A 55 -11.60 -22.58 3.83
CA ASN A 55 -10.15 -22.77 3.72
C ASN A 55 -9.33 -21.60 4.28
N ALA A 56 -9.89 -20.39 4.35
CA ALA A 56 -9.34 -19.21 5.02
C ALA A 56 -8.77 -19.52 6.42
N SER A 57 -7.66 -18.90 6.82
CA SER A 57 -7.21 -18.96 8.22
C SER A 57 -8.09 -18.11 9.14
N GLU A 58 -8.21 -18.53 10.40
CA GLU A 58 -8.92 -17.78 11.44
C GLU A 58 -8.30 -16.38 11.61
N GLN A 59 -6.97 -16.28 11.59
CA GLN A 59 -6.26 -14.99 11.67
C GLN A 59 -6.61 -14.06 10.51
N CYS A 60 -6.68 -14.56 9.27
CA CYS A 60 -7.10 -13.78 8.11
C CYS A 60 -8.57 -13.33 8.23
N LEU A 61 -9.49 -14.21 8.66
CA LEU A 61 -10.89 -13.85 8.90
C LEU A 61 -11.04 -12.80 10.01
N THR A 62 -10.30 -12.92 11.12
CA THR A 62 -10.25 -11.92 12.18
C THR A 62 -9.71 -10.58 11.69
N SER A 63 -8.66 -10.57 10.84
CA SER A 63 -8.16 -9.33 10.25
C SER A 63 -9.16 -8.67 9.30
N ILE A 64 -9.96 -9.46 8.58
CA ILE A 64 -11.05 -8.96 7.73
C ILE A 64 -12.19 -8.40 8.60
N GLU A 65 -12.58 -9.08 9.68
CA GLU A 65 -13.62 -8.58 10.60
C GLU A 65 -13.21 -7.24 11.24
N ASN A 66 -11.96 -7.14 11.71
CA ASN A 66 -11.39 -5.93 12.31
C ASN A 66 -11.07 -4.81 11.29
N THR A 67 -11.28 -5.02 9.99
CA THR A 67 -11.11 -3.97 8.95
C THR A 67 -12.38 -3.68 8.15
N TYR A 68 -13.43 -4.47 8.29
CA TYR A 68 -14.67 -4.32 7.52
C TYR A 68 -15.28 -2.93 7.66
N ASP A 69 -15.53 -2.45 8.88
CA ASP A 69 -16.21 -1.16 9.12
C ASP A 69 -15.38 0.04 8.60
N CYS A 70 -14.05 -0.08 8.66
CA CYS A 70 -13.12 0.88 8.04
C CYS A 70 -13.28 0.92 6.52
N PHE A 71 -13.17 -0.24 5.86
CA PHE A 71 -13.25 -0.33 4.40
C PHE A 71 -14.65 -0.03 3.87
N GLN A 72 -15.71 -0.40 4.59
CA GLN A 72 -17.08 -0.02 4.25
C GLN A 72 -17.24 1.51 4.27
N SER A 73 -16.72 2.18 5.32
CA SER A 73 -16.79 3.64 5.45
C SER A 73 -16.02 4.35 4.33
N VAL A 74 -14.81 3.88 3.99
CA VAL A 74 -14.03 4.37 2.83
C VAL A 74 -14.79 4.17 1.51
N ASN A 75 -15.37 2.97 1.32
CA ASN A 75 -16.16 2.65 0.12
C ASN A 75 -17.40 3.54 -0.02
N THR A 76 -18.08 3.89 1.07
CA THR A 76 -19.24 4.79 1.03
C THR A 76 -18.88 6.19 0.50
N LEU A 77 -17.71 6.75 0.85
CA LEU A 77 -17.26 8.01 0.24
C LEU A 77 -17.07 7.89 -1.27
N PHE A 78 -16.39 6.83 -1.73
CA PHE A 78 -16.21 6.56 -3.16
C PHE A 78 -17.55 6.39 -3.91
N GLN A 79 -18.60 5.89 -3.25
CA GLN A 79 -19.97 5.78 -3.80
C GLN A 79 -20.69 7.11 -3.95
N VAL A 80 -20.54 8.03 -2.99
CA VAL A 80 -21.16 9.36 -3.04
C VAL A 80 -20.49 10.26 -4.10
N THR A 81 -19.17 10.13 -4.33
CA THR A 81 -18.40 11.00 -5.24
C THR A 81 -18.50 10.63 -6.74
N ASN A 82 -19.70 10.48 -7.30
CA ASN A 82 -19.86 10.26 -8.75
C ASN A 82 -19.67 11.55 -9.60
N THR A 83 -19.69 12.73 -8.98
CA THR A 83 -19.69 14.04 -9.66
C THR A 83 -18.40 14.86 -9.46
N ASN A 84 -17.83 14.86 -8.26
CA ASN A 84 -16.64 15.66 -7.89
C ASN A 84 -15.32 14.87 -8.02
N PRO A 85 -14.16 15.53 -8.15
CA PRO A 85 -12.89 14.90 -7.81
C PRO A 85 -12.92 14.43 -6.35
N GLN A 86 -12.33 13.27 -6.08
CA GLN A 86 -12.45 12.60 -4.77
C GLN A 86 -11.91 13.50 -3.65
N ASN A 87 -12.67 13.66 -2.57
CA ASN A 87 -12.18 14.38 -1.40
C ASN A 87 -11.20 13.48 -0.63
N PHE A 88 -9.95 13.48 -1.08
CA PHE A 88 -8.88 12.70 -0.46
C PHE A 88 -8.65 13.07 1.02
N GLU A 89 -9.01 14.28 1.47
CA GLU A 89 -8.92 14.59 2.91
C GLU A 89 -10.01 13.86 3.71
N GLU A 90 -11.25 13.75 3.19
CA GLU A 90 -12.29 12.92 3.81
C GLU A 90 -11.89 11.43 3.84
N ILE A 91 -11.36 10.90 2.73
CA ILE A 91 -10.86 9.51 2.66
C ILE A 91 -9.74 9.28 3.69
N CYS A 92 -8.79 10.22 3.81
CA CYS A 92 -7.74 10.14 4.81
C CYS A 92 -8.25 10.35 6.24
N ASN A 93 -9.29 11.15 6.46
CA ASN A 93 -9.93 11.30 7.77
C ASN A 93 -10.62 10.00 8.20
N ILE A 94 -11.24 9.25 7.29
CA ILE A 94 -11.73 7.90 7.61
C ILE A 94 -10.56 6.95 7.90
N TYR A 95 -9.55 6.88 7.03
CA TYR A 95 -8.38 6.03 7.29
C TYR A 95 -7.66 6.34 8.62
N ASN A 96 -7.66 7.61 9.06
CA ASN A 96 -7.09 8.06 10.33
C ASN A 96 -8.06 7.93 11.53
N SER A 97 -9.33 7.58 11.31
CA SER A 97 -10.32 7.41 12.36
C SER A 97 -10.15 6.11 13.15
N GLN A 98 -10.82 6.02 14.31
CA GLN A 98 -10.69 4.90 15.25
C GLN A 98 -11.12 3.55 14.65
N SER A 99 -12.11 3.52 13.75
CA SER A 99 -12.54 2.28 13.08
C SER A 99 -11.46 1.69 12.17
N CYS A 100 -10.48 2.50 11.75
CA CYS A 100 -9.34 2.09 10.93
C CYS A 100 -8.05 1.85 11.74
N ASP A 101 -8.08 1.89 13.09
CA ASP A 101 -6.90 1.71 13.93
C ASP A 101 -6.20 0.37 13.69
N TYR A 102 -6.97 -0.73 13.61
CA TYR A 102 -6.44 -2.06 13.31
C TYR A 102 -5.79 -2.10 11.91
N PHE A 103 -6.41 -1.45 10.92
CA PHE A 103 -5.82 -1.36 9.58
C PHE A 103 -4.49 -0.61 9.59
N ARG A 104 -4.42 0.60 10.20
CA ARG A 104 -3.19 1.40 10.27
C ARG A 104 -2.07 0.72 11.06
N ASN A 105 -2.39 0.09 12.19
CA ASN A 105 -1.40 -0.41 13.13
C ASN A 105 -0.98 -1.87 12.84
N THR A 106 -1.89 -2.71 12.35
CA THR A 106 -1.67 -4.16 12.14
C THR A 106 -1.53 -4.53 10.67
N VAL A 107 -2.41 -4.03 9.79
CA VAL A 107 -2.40 -4.42 8.37
C VAL A 107 -1.31 -3.68 7.58
N VAL A 108 -1.18 -2.35 7.74
CA VAL A 108 -0.16 -1.53 7.06
C VAL A 108 1.28 -1.80 7.55
N SER A 109 1.42 -2.52 8.67
CA SER A 109 2.70 -3.07 9.16
C SER A 109 3.01 -4.48 8.63
N GLY A 110 2.15 -5.06 7.80
CA GLY A 110 2.34 -6.37 7.15
C GLY A 110 1.70 -7.56 7.88
N ASN A 111 1.00 -7.34 9.00
CA ASN A 111 0.49 -8.41 9.87
C ASN A 111 -0.99 -8.72 9.61
N SER A 112 -1.40 -8.84 8.34
CA SER A 112 -2.80 -9.05 7.92
C SER A 112 -3.39 -10.44 8.24
N GLY A 113 -2.64 -11.34 8.90
CA GLY A 113 -3.05 -12.72 9.19
C GLY A 113 -3.16 -13.65 7.98
N CYS A 114 -3.30 -13.09 6.77
CA CYS A 114 -3.51 -13.80 5.50
C CYS A 114 -2.22 -14.39 4.91
N VAL A 115 -1.50 -15.19 5.70
CA VAL A 115 -0.12 -15.61 5.43
C VAL A 115 0.02 -16.94 4.69
N ASN A 116 -1.03 -17.77 4.61
CA ASN A 116 -0.98 -19.05 3.90
C ASN A 116 -1.31 -18.87 2.40
N GLN A 117 -0.88 -19.80 1.54
CA GLN A 117 -1.05 -19.72 0.08
C GLN A 117 -2.52 -19.49 -0.36
N TYR A 118 -3.49 -20.04 0.39
CA TYR A 118 -4.91 -19.88 0.12
C TYR A 118 -5.39 -18.46 0.47
N ASP A 119 -5.02 -17.95 1.65
CA ASP A 119 -5.33 -16.58 2.06
C ASP A 119 -4.67 -15.55 1.12
N GLN A 120 -3.44 -15.82 0.67
CA GLN A 120 -2.71 -15.00 -0.29
C GLN A 120 -3.39 -14.94 -1.66
N MET A 121 -4.01 -16.04 -2.10
CA MET A 121 -4.68 -16.12 -3.39
C MET A 121 -5.97 -15.28 -3.45
N TYR A 122 -6.71 -15.18 -2.34
CA TYR A 122 -8.07 -14.59 -2.32
C TYR A 122 -8.22 -13.32 -1.47
N PHE A 123 -7.46 -13.18 -0.38
CA PHE A 123 -7.65 -12.09 0.59
C PHE A 123 -6.49 -11.09 0.63
N SER A 124 -5.23 -11.53 0.51
CA SER A 124 -4.09 -10.59 0.56
C SER A 124 -4.18 -9.51 -0.52
N LEU A 125 -4.70 -9.83 -1.71
CA LEU A 125 -4.89 -8.83 -2.78
C LEU A 125 -5.83 -7.67 -2.40
N ASN A 126 -6.82 -7.91 -1.52
CA ASN A 126 -7.66 -6.84 -0.97
C ASN A 126 -6.82 -5.93 -0.06
N PHE A 127 -6.08 -6.53 0.87
CA PHE A 127 -5.24 -5.79 1.80
C PHE A 127 -4.12 -5.02 1.09
N ASP A 128 -3.45 -5.65 0.12
CA ASP A 128 -2.42 -5.02 -0.71
C ASP A 128 -2.96 -3.77 -1.42
N MET A 129 -4.17 -3.86 -1.99
CA MET A 129 -4.85 -2.72 -2.62
C MET A 129 -5.26 -1.65 -1.60
N SER A 130 -5.82 -2.02 -0.44
CA SER A 130 -6.17 -1.05 0.61
C SER A 130 -4.95 -0.34 1.19
N ILE A 131 -3.82 -1.04 1.39
CA ILE A 131 -2.55 -0.45 1.79
C ILE A 131 -2.03 0.48 0.69
N PHE A 132 -2.07 0.06 -0.58
CA PHE A 132 -1.69 0.93 -1.71
C PHE A 132 -2.52 2.22 -1.72
N TYR A 133 -3.85 2.15 -1.60
CA TYR A 133 -4.71 3.34 -1.55
C TYR A 133 -4.34 4.25 -0.37
N TYR A 134 -4.25 3.72 0.85
CA TYR A 134 -3.88 4.50 2.04
C TYR A 134 -2.51 5.17 1.90
N VAL A 135 -1.49 4.42 1.51
CA VAL A 135 -0.11 4.93 1.42
C VAL A 135 0.04 5.93 0.26
N SER A 136 -0.58 5.66 -0.89
CA SER A 136 -0.53 6.55 -2.06
C SER A 136 -1.41 7.80 -1.94
N THR A 137 -2.38 7.85 -1.02
CA THR A 137 -3.27 9.02 -0.85
C THR A 137 -3.11 9.78 0.47
N CYS A 138 -2.58 9.16 1.54
CA CYS A 138 -2.63 9.71 2.89
C CYS A 138 -1.28 9.90 3.61
N THR A 139 -0.17 9.40 3.07
CA THR A 139 1.15 9.51 3.74
C THR A 139 1.62 10.96 3.85
N LYS A 140 1.87 11.41 5.09
CA LYS A 140 2.49 12.69 5.42
C LYS A 140 3.92 12.50 5.94
N ASN A 141 4.78 13.49 5.73
CA ASN A 141 6.17 13.52 6.17
C ASN A 141 6.28 13.88 7.66
N SER A 142 7.52 13.97 8.17
CA SER A 142 7.83 14.38 9.55
C SER A 142 7.31 15.77 9.98
N LYS A 143 6.89 16.63 9.03
CA LYS A 143 6.32 17.97 9.26
C LYS A 143 4.79 18.02 9.11
N ASN A 144 4.12 16.88 8.93
CA ASN A 144 2.68 16.78 8.60
C ASN A 144 2.31 17.38 7.22
N GLU A 145 3.27 17.53 6.32
CA GLU A 145 3.05 17.87 4.89
C GLU A 145 2.86 16.57 4.09
N TYR A 146 2.12 16.57 2.98
CA TYR A 146 1.99 15.36 2.15
C TYR A 146 3.32 14.98 1.48
N CYS A 147 3.67 13.69 1.47
CA CYS A 147 4.85 13.22 0.74
C CYS A 147 4.67 13.46 -0.78
N PRO A 148 5.75 13.74 -1.55
CA PRO A 148 5.65 14.06 -2.98
C PRO A 148 4.89 13.02 -3.81
N ALA A 149 5.06 11.74 -3.48
CA ALA A 149 4.31 10.63 -4.06
C ALA A 149 2.78 10.81 -4.03
N VAL A 150 2.25 11.42 -2.97
CA VAL A 150 0.80 11.53 -2.76
C VAL A 150 0.14 12.46 -3.76
N GLY A 151 0.77 13.57 -4.15
CA GLY A 151 0.24 14.44 -5.20
C GLY A 151 0.15 13.72 -6.55
N PHE A 152 1.20 12.98 -6.90
CA PHE A 152 1.27 12.18 -8.13
C PHE A 152 0.21 11.09 -8.20
N TYR A 153 0.10 10.26 -7.16
CA TYR A 153 -0.91 9.20 -7.16
C TYR A 153 -2.33 9.73 -7.01
N ARG A 154 -2.58 10.81 -6.26
CA ARG A 154 -3.90 11.48 -6.26
C ARG A 154 -4.32 11.94 -7.66
N ASN A 155 -3.39 12.40 -8.51
CA ASN A 155 -3.69 12.75 -9.91
C ASN A 155 -4.04 11.51 -10.75
N ILE A 156 -3.24 10.45 -10.67
CA ILE A 156 -3.52 9.16 -11.33
C ILE A 156 -4.90 8.62 -10.95
N LEU A 157 -5.20 8.59 -9.65
CA LEU A 157 -6.48 8.12 -9.11
C LEU A 157 -7.65 9.05 -9.48
N SER A 158 -7.39 10.35 -9.65
CA SER A 158 -8.35 11.33 -10.20
C SER A 158 -8.56 11.19 -11.72
N ASN A 159 -7.81 10.30 -12.40
CA ASN A 159 -7.79 10.09 -13.85
C ASN A 159 -7.04 11.19 -14.64
N ASP A 160 -6.23 12.05 -14.00
CA ASP A 160 -5.23 12.85 -14.71
C ASP A 160 -3.92 12.06 -14.88
N ILE A 161 -3.83 11.36 -15.99
CA ILE A 161 -2.62 10.64 -16.42
C ILE A 161 -1.72 11.48 -17.34
N SER A 162 -2.06 12.74 -17.64
CA SER A 162 -1.32 13.57 -18.60
C SER A 162 0.12 13.85 -18.16
N ASN A 163 0.35 13.86 -16.84
CA ASN A 163 1.63 14.12 -16.20
C ASN A 163 2.38 12.84 -15.79
N VAL A 164 2.03 11.68 -16.35
CA VAL A 164 2.62 10.39 -15.94
C VAL A 164 3.71 9.96 -16.91
N THR A 165 4.90 10.51 -16.70
CA THR A 165 6.13 10.20 -17.46
C THR A 165 7.19 9.61 -16.55
N ASP A 166 8.14 8.86 -17.10
CA ASP A 166 9.25 8.32 -16.31
C ASP A 166 10.17 9.41 -15.75
N PHE A 167 10.25 10.58 -16.41
CA PHE A 167 10.91 11.77 -15.86
C PHE A 167 10.23 12.23 -14.57
N ASN A 168 8.89 12.39 -14.58
CA ASN A 168 8.14 12.82 -13.40
C ASN A 168 8.24 11.76 -12.28
N LYS A 169 8.12 10.47 -12.61
CA LYS A 169 8.32 9.35 -11.66
C LYS A 169 9.71 9.43 -10.98
N VAL A 170 10.76 9.67 -11.75
CA VAL A 170 12.14 9.84 -11.25
C VAL A 170 12.25 11.08 -10.36
N GLU A 171 11.68 12.23 -10.77
CA GLU A 171 11.72 13.46 -9.99
C GLU A 171 11.02 13.29 -8.63
N ILE A 172 9.78 12.79 -8.62
CA ILE A 172 8.97 12.57 -7.42
C ILE A 172 9.63 11.55 -6.48
N THR A 173 10.34 10.55 -7.01
CA THR A 173 11.12 9.61 -6.20
C THR A 173 12.33 10.32 -5.56
N ASN A 174 13.09 11.10 -6.32
CA ASN A 174 14.21 11.89 -5.78
C ASN A 174 13.76 12.90 -4.71
N GLN A 175 12.63 13.60 -4.93
CA GLN A 175 12.04 14.50 -3.92
C GLN A 175 11.68 13.72 -2.64
N SER A 176 11.10 12.52 -2.78
CA SER A 176 10.71 11.67 -1.65
C SER A 176 11.90 11.09 -0.87
N CYS A 177 13.10 11.03 -1.46
CA CYS A 177 14.32 10.56 -0.79
C CYS A 177 14.86 11.49 0.31
N ASN A 178 14.26 12.67 0.52
CA ASN A 178 14.68 13.63 1.55
C ASN A 178 13.99 13.43 2.92
N ASP A 179 13.02 12.50 3.03
CA ASP A 179 12.37 12.13 4.30
C ASP A 179 12.23 10.60 4.37
N ASN A 180 12.70 10.01 5.48
CA ASN A 180 12.74 8.56 5.66
C ASN A 180 11.35 7.89 5.58
N ASN A 181 10.30 8.56 6.07
CA ASN A 181 8.94 8.02 5.93
C ASN A 181 8.51 8.09 4.47
N CYS A 182 8.73 9.21 3.77
CA CYS A 182 8.35 9.30 2.36
C CYS A 182 9.02 8.24 1.47
N ILE A 183 10.31 7.94 1.67
CA ILE A 183 11.01 6.91 0.88
C ILE A 183 10.62 5.48 1.27
N ASP A 184 10.38 5.18 2.55
CA ASP A 184 9.94 3.85 2.99
C ASP A 184 8.49 3.54 2.58
N GLN A 185 7.64 4.56 2.54
CA GLN A 185 6.27 4.45 2.07
C GLN A 185 6.25 4.33 0.52
N MET A 186 7.20 4.97 -0.18
CA MET A 186 7.42 4.69 -1.60
C MET A 186 7.88 3.25 -1.86
N LYS A 187 8.78 2.69 -1.03
CA LYS A 187 9.16 1.26 -1.11
C LYS A 187 7.94 0.34 -0.97
N LYS A 188 6.99 0.66 -0.06
CA LYS A 188 5.73 -0.08 0.06
C LYS A 188 4.89 0.02 -1.21
N ILE A 189 4.72 1.21 -1.79
CA ILE A 189 3.98 1.39 -3.06
C ILE A 189 4.59 0.50 -4.16
N ILE A 190 5.91 0.52 -4.34
CA ILE A 190 6.62 -0.31 -5.34
C ILE A 190 6.37 -1.81 -5.09
N ALA A 191 6.44 -2.28 -3.85
CA ALA A 191 6.19 -3.68 -3.51
C ALA A 191 4.75 -4.12 -3.81
N LEU A 192 3.78 -3.22 -3.64
CA LEU A 192 2.36 -3.49 -3.83
C LEU A 192 1.89 -3.39 -5.30
N THR A 193 2.63 -2.66 -6.16
CA THR A 193 2.29 -2.46 -7.58
C THR A 193 1.94 -3.75 -8.32
N SER A 194 2.61 -4.88 -8.03
CA SER A 194 2.34 -6.17 -8.68
C SER A 194 0.97 -6.73 -8.30
N SER A 195 0.67 -6.84 -7.00
CA SER A 195 -0.64 -7.24 -6.49
C SER A 195 -1.76 -6.33 -6.98
N VAL A 196 -1.53 -5.01 -6.94
CA VAL A 196 -2.49 -4.00 -7.42
C VAL A 196 -2.77 -4.18 -8.91
N SER A 197 -1.73 -4.33 -9.75
CA SER A 197 -1.86 -4.56 -11.19
C SER A 197 -2.62 -5.85 -11.49
N LYS A 198 -2.41 -6.92 -10.69
CA LYS A 198 -3.16 -8.17 -10.79
C LYS A 198 -4.64 -7.99 -10.44
N VAL A 199 -4.98 -7.13 -9.47
CA VAL A 199 -6.40 -6.76 -9.22
C VAL A 199 -6.97 -6.01 -10.43
N PHE A 200 -6.27 -5.05 -11.03
CA PHE A 200 -6.70 -4.41 -12.28
C PHE A 200 -6.92 -5.42 -13.43
N GLU A 201 -6.07 -6.45 -13.56
CA GLU A 201 -6.22 -7.53 -14.54
C GLU A 201 -7.42 -8.45 -14.28
N LEU A 202 -7.71 -8.78 -13.02
CA LEU A 202 -8.88 -9.57 -12.65
C LEU A 202 -10.20 -8.81 -12.85
N THR A 203 -10.16 -7.47 -12.82
CA THR A 203 -11.37 -6.63 -12.72
C THR A 203 -11.79 -5.92 -14.01
N PHE A 204 -10.88 -5.63 -14.94
CA PHE A 204 -11.20 -4.74 -16.07
C PHE A 204 -12.27 -5.26 -17.03
N THR A 205 -12.35 -6.58 -17.23
CA THR A 205 -13.34 -7.24 -18.11
C THR A 205 -14.78 -7.06 -17.63
N LEU A 206 -14.96 -6.66 -16.37
CA LEU A 206 -16.22 -6.65 -15.64
C LEU A 206 -16.62 -5.22 -15.25
N SER A 207 -15.67 -4.30 -15.16
CA SER A 207 -15.94 -2.87 -14.99
C SER A 207 -16.51 -2.20 -16.25
N GLY A 208 -16.46 -2.91 -17.40
CA GLY A 208 -16.96 -2.45 -18.70
C GLY A 208 -15.98 -1.53 -19.44
N GLU A 209 -14.68 -1.64 -19.16
CA GLU A 209 -13.66 -0.68 -19.60
C GLU A 209 -12.68 -1.31 -20.61
N THR A 210 -11.97 -0.48 -21.36
CA THR A 210 -11.18 -0.95 -22.51
C THR A 210 -9.80 -1.49 -22.11
N GLN A 211 -9.26 -2.40 -22.93
CA GLN A 211 -7.86 -2.84 -22.81
C GLN A 211 -6.88 -1.66 -22.87
N GLU A 212 -7.21 -0.60 -23.61
CA GLU A 212 -6.44 0.64 -23.66
C GLU A 212 -6.39 1.32 -22.29
N SER A 213 -7.53 1.47 -21.60
CA SER A 213 -7.56 2.07 -20.26
C SER A 213 -6.84 1.22 -19.22
N LEU A 214 -6.88 -0.12 -19.35
CA LEU A 214 -6.04 -1.01 -18.51
C LEU A 214 -4.55 -0.77 -18.76
N ASN A 215 -4.14 -0.68 -20.03
CA ASN A 215 -2.74 -0.44 -20.39
C ASN A 215 -2.25 0.93 -19.90
N GLN A 216 -3.08 1.98 -20.00
CA GLN A 216 -2.78 3.31 -19.45
C GLN A 216 -2.54 3.25 -17.94
N ILE A 217 -3.37 2.50 -17.19
CA ILE A 217 -3.19 2.31 -15.75
C ILE A 217 -1.91 1.53 -15.43
N LYS A 218 -1.63 0.44 -16.14
CA LYS A 218 -0.37 -0.31 -15.95
C LYS A 218 0.86 0.55 -16.20
N ASN A 219 0.87 1.36 -17.27
CA ASN A 219 1.97 2.28 -17.57
C ASN A 219 2.12 3.37 -16.48
N ALA A 220 1.01 3.81 -15.90
CA ALA A 220 1.01 4.78 -14.80
C ALA A 220 1.50 4.17 -13.48
N LEU A 221 1.20 2.89 -13.24
CA LEU A 221 1.68 2.13 -12.09
C LEU A 221 3.09 1.53 -12.29
N ASP A 222 3.69 1.62 -13.48
CA ASP A 222 5.04 1.08 -13.73
C ASP A 222 6.10 1.82 -12.91
N VAL A 223 6.76 1.07 -12.04
CA VAL A 223 7.74 1.52 -11.04
C VAL A 223 9.19 1.25 -11.45
N VAL A 224 9.49 0.73 -12.66
CA VAL A 224 10.86 0.47 -13.11
C VAL A 224 11.75 1.72 -13.06
N ALA A 225 11.21 2.88 -13.46
CA ALA A 225 11.91 4.16 -13.35
C ALA A 225 12.18 4.59 -11.89
N MET A 226 11.33 4.17 -10.95
CA MET A 226 11.34 4.58 -9.54
C MET A 226 12.27 3.69 -8.70
N ASP A 227 12.20 2.37 -8.87
CA ASP A 227 13.01 1.38 -8.16
C ASP A 227 14.53 1.64 -8.34
N ASN A 228 14.94 1.99 -9.56
CA ASN A 228 16.32 2.39 -9.86
C ASN A 228 16.78 3.64 -9.07
N VAL A 229 15.87 4.57 -8.75
CA VAL A 229 16.16 5.76 -7.93
C VAL A 229 16.14 5.43 -6.44
N ILE A 230 15.20 4.62 -5.95
CA ILE A 230 15.21 4.19 -4.54
C ILE A 230 16.53 3.48 -4.19
N LYS A 231 17.06 2.66 -5.11
CA LYS A 231 18.37 2.01 -4.97
C LYS A 231 19.53 2.99 -4.80
N SER A 232 19.53 4.13 -5.49
CA SER A 232 20.61 5.14 -5.35
C SER A 232 20.46 5.97 -4.07
N CYS A 233 19.23 6.28 -3.64
CA CYS A 233 18.97 7.04 -2.42
C CYS A 233 19.51 6.35 -1.14
N ASN A 234 19.38 5.03 -1.04
CA ASN A 234 19.94 4.26 0.09
C ASN A 234 21.48 4.39 0.17
N ASN A 235 22.17 4.45 -0.98
CA ASN A 235 23.63 4.56 -1.03
C ASN A 235 24.12 5.93 -0.54
N ASN A 236 23.41 7.01 -0.92
CA ASN A 236 23.76 8.37 -0.48
C ASN A 236 23.56 8.57 1.03
N HIS A 237 22.54 7.94 1.63
CA HIS A 237 22.37 7.95 3.09
C HIS A 237 23.53 7.27 3.82
N ASN A 238 23.96 6.08 3.37
CA ASN A 238 25.09 5.38 3.98
C ASN A 238 26.40 6.19 3.87
N ASN A 239 26.67 6.81 2.71
CA ASN A 239 27.86 7.64 2.52
C ASN A 239 27.88 8.87 3.45
N ASN A 240 26.72 9.49 3.72
CA ASN A 240 26.62 10.63 4.65
C ASN A 240 26.71 10.23 6.13
N VAL A 241 26.30 9.02 6.49
CA VAL A 241 26.55 8.47 7.85
C VAL A 241 28.03 8.18 8.04
N ILE A 242 28.70 7.60 7.03
CA ILE A 242 30.14 7.29 7.08
C ILE A 242 30.98 8.56 7.14
N SER A 243 30.67 9.60 6.33
CA SER A 243 31.43 10.86 6.34
C SER A 243 31.34 11.59 7.68
N ASN A 244 30.15 11.67 8.28
CA ASN A 244 29.96 12.25 9.62
C ASN A 244 30.64 11.41 10.73
N ALA A 245 30.58 10.08 10.65
CA ALA A 245 31.28 9.20 11.59
C ALA A 245 32.81 9.34 11.50
N MET A 246 33.37 9.51 10.29
CA MET A 246 34.79 9.83 10.11
C MET A 246 35.13 11.22 10.66
N ALA A 247 34.33 12.24 10.38
CA ALA A 247 34.57 13.61 10.87
C ALA A 247 34.61 13.70 12.41
N ILE A 248 33.67 13.01 13.09
CA ILE A 248 33.62 12.95 14.56
C ILE A 248 34.86 12.24 15.13
N ASN A 249 35.26 11.10 14.54
CA ASN A 249 36.45 10.37 14.98
C ASN A 249 37.75 11.16 14.74
N ILE A 250 37.88 11.85 13.61
CA ILE A 250 39.05 12.71 13.33
C ILE A 250 39.14 13.85 14.36
N SER A 251 38.01 14.48 14.70
CA SER A 251 37.95 15.54 15.72
C SER A 251 38.37 15.05 17.11
N LEU A 252 37.89 13.88 17.53
CA LEU A 252 38.30 13.26 18.79
C LEU A 252 39.80 12.92 18.83
N VAL A 253 40.34 12.33 17.77
CA VAL A 253 41.78 12.03 17.66
C VAL A 253 42.63 13.30 17.71
N PHE A 254 42.24 14.35 16.99
CA PHE A 254 42.95 15.65 17.04
C PHE A 254 42.93 16.26 18.45
N THR A 255 41.80 16.16 19.16
CA THR A 255 41.65 16.68 20.51
C THR A 255 42.57 15.95 21.50
N ILE A 256 42.63 14.62 21.41
CA ILE A 256 43.53 13.80 22.24
C ILE A 256 45.00 14.12 21.95
N ILE A 257 45.39 14.26 20.68
CA ILE A 257 46.75 14.63 20.29
C ILE A 257 47.14 16.00 20.86
N ILE A 258 46.26 17.01 20.76
CA ILE A 258 46.51 18.34 21.33
C ILE A 258 46.69 18.27 22.86
N MET A 259 45.84 17.50 23.56
CA MET A 259 45.98 17.30 25.01
C MET A 259 47.33 16.66 25.38
N MET A 260 47.76 15.61 24.66
CA MET A 260 49.07 14.98 24.91
C MET A 260 50.25 15.92 24.64
N PHE A 261 50.21 16.72 23.56
CA PHE A 261 51.24 17.72 23.30
C PHE A 261 51.27 18.84 24.35
N SER A 262 50.11 19.27 24.87
CA SER A 262 50.07 20.28 25.94
C SER A 262 50.67 19.76 27.27
N PHE A 263 50.56 18.46 27.56
CA PHE A 263 51.21 17.84 28.72
C PHE A 263 52.74 17.76 28.59
N LEU A 264 53.26 17.58 27.37
CA LEU A 264 54.70 17.51 27.07
C LEU A 264 55.43 18.87 27.11
N PHE A 265 54.72 19.98 27.30
CA PHE A 265 55.28 21.33 27.42
C PHE A 265 55.17 21.93 28.83
N PHE A 266 54.63 21.18 29.80
CA PHE A 266 54.42 21.62 31.19
C PHE A 266 55.19 20.79 32.24
N PHE A 267 56.13 19.95 31.79
CA PHE A 267 57.09 19.17 32.59
C PHE A 267 58.50 19.29 31.98
#